data_AF-A0A9W6YXR8-F1
#
_entry.id   AF-A0A9W6YXR8-F1
#
_cell.length_a   1.000
_cell.length_b   1.000
_cell.length_c   1.000
_cell.angle_alpha   90.00
_cell.angle_beta   90.00
_cell.angle_gamma   90.00
#
_symmetry.space_group_name_H-M   'P 1'
#
loop_
_entity.id
_entity.type
_entity.pdbx_description
1 polymer ?
#
loop_
_entity_poly.entity_id
_entity_poly.type
_entity_poly.pdbx_seq_one_letter_code
_entity_poly.pdbx_strand_id
1 'polypeptide(L)'
;MSRRSLSNIHSPVLMATSASTHSIHETTTADSSYIPPWTSPYVIGVAGFSGSGKTTVAQQIIKQINEPWTVLLSMDNFYKPLTQEERKRAFNSEYDFDTPEALDLELMFECVRNLKEGKRVEIPVYSFSLHDRTSETITIYGANVIIIEGIYSLYNPKLLELMDCKIYVDTDLDICYSP
;
A
#
# COMPACT_ATOMS: atom_id res chain seq x y z
N MET A 1 -37.27 -10.20 37.22
CA MET A 1 -37.68 -9.78 38.59
C MET A 1 -37.28 -10.91 39.52
N SER A 2 -36.53 -10.80 40.62
CA SER A 2 -36.12 -9.71 41.50
C SER A 2 -34.79 -10.09 42.19
N ARG A 3 -34.08 -9.06 42.70
CA ARG A 3 -32.73 -9.07 43.29
C ARG A 3 -32.69 -9.54 44.76
N ARG A 4 -31.43 -9.71 45.23
CA ARG A 4 -30.82 -9.55 46.60
C ARG A 4 -30.32 -10.89 47.17
N SER A 5 -29.15 -11.01 47.81
CA SER A 5 -28.46 -10.09 48.74
C SER A 5 -26.93 -10.33 48.81
N LEU A 6 -26.22 -9.28 49.24
CA LEU A 6 -24.78 -9.17 49.54
C LEU A 6 -24.45 -9.60 50.98
N SER A 7 -23.21 -10.06 51.20
CA SER A 7 -22.39 -9.88 52.42
C SER A 7 -21.02 -10.57 52.21
N ASN A 8 -19.88 -10.26 52.83
CA ASN A 8 -19.17 -9.02 53.19
C ASN A 8 -17.79 -9.50 53.75
N ILE A 9 -16.68 -8.88 53.33
CA ILE A 9 -15.48 -8.56 54.15
C ILE A 9 -14.60 -9.71 54.74
N HIS A 10 -13.35 -9.85 54.26
CA HIS A 10 -12.13 -9.63 55.07
C HIS A 10 -10.85 -9.67 54.20
N SER A 11 -10.05 -8.59 54.27
CA SER A 11 -8.64 -8.59 53.89
C SER A 11 -7.79 -9.08 55.06
N PRO A 12 -6.57 -9.57 54.79
CA PRO A 12 -5.45 -9.14 55.60
C PRO A 12 -4.29 -8.60 54.75
N VAL A 13 -3.71 -7.52 55.28
CA VAL A 13 -2.44 -6.93 54.90
C VAL A 13 -1.31 -7.85 55.37
N LEU A 14 -0.29 -8.08 54.53
CA LEU A 14 1.01 -8.59 54.95
C LEU A 14 2.11 -7.68 54.43
N MET A 15 2.85 -7.07 55.36
CA MET A 15 4.17 -6.47 55.14
C MET A 15 5.25 -7.46 55.57
N ALA A 16 6.24 -7.69 54.71
CA ALA A 16 7.64 -8.06 55.04
C ALA A 16 8.43 -8.09 53.72
N THR A 17 9.32 -7.14 53.41
CA THR A 17 10.76 -7.00 53.78
C THR A 17 11.66 -7.21 52.55
N SER A 18 12.69 -6.37 52.49
CA SER A 18 13.70 -6.17 51.45
C SER A 18 14.58 -7.37 51.10
N ALA A 19 14.91 -7.56 49.80
CA ALA A 19 16.25 -7.29 49.21
C ALA A 19 16.51 -8.08 47.91
N SER A 20 17.19 -7.40 46.98
CA SER A 20 18.08 -7.90 45.89
C SER A 20 17.52 -8.45 44.57
N THR A 21 17.81 -7.66 43.51
CA THR A 21 18.34 -8.06 42.17
C THR A 21 17.61 -9.12 41.34
N HIS A 22 16.91 -8.67 40.30
CA HIS A 22 17.42 -8.68 38.92
C HIS A 22 16.42 -8.01 37.97
N SER A 23 16.93 -7.11 37.12
CA SER A 23 16.22 -6.52 35.98
C SER A 23 15.86 -7.62 34.98
N ILE A 24 14.58 -8.00 34.92
CA ILE A 24 14.06 -8.77 33.80
C ILE A 24 13.84 -7.78 32.66
N HIS A 25 14.61 -7.94 31.59
CA HIS A 25 14.32 -7.33 30.31
C HIS A 25 12.91 -7.77 29.87
N GLU A 26 11.97 -6.82 29.86
CA GLU A 26 10.74 -6.96 29.08
C GLU A 26 11.12 -6.92 27.61
N THR A 27 11.27 -8.11 27.02
CA THR A 27 11.26 -8.26 25.59
C THR A 27 9.84 -7.97 25.13
N THR A 28 9.57 -6.74 24.68
CA THR A 28 8.34 -6.38 23.97
C THR A 28 8.28 -7.23 22.71
N THR A 29 7.61 -8.38 22.79
CA THR A 29 7.20 -9.15 21.62
C THR A 29 6.30 -8.24 20.80
N ALA A 30 6.74 -7.86 19.60
CA ALA A 30 5.92 -7.17 18.64
C ALA A 30 4.67 -8.02 18.39
N ASP A 31 3.57 -7.62 19.01
CA ASP A 31 2.30 -8.29 18.92
C ASP A 31 1.85 -8.17 17.46
N SER A 32 1.85 -9.29 16.72
CA SER A 32 1.28 -9.32 15.37
C SER A 32 -0.23 -9.19 15.52
N SER A 33 -0.69 -7.95 15.68
CA SER A 33 -2.09 -7.64 15.90
C SER A 33 -2.86 -8.03 14.63
N TYR A 34 -3.58 -9.15 14.69
CA TYR A 34 -4.54 -9.57 13.66
C TYR A 34 -5.40 -8.37 13.22
N ILE A 35 -5.31 -7.98 11.94
CA ILE A 35 -6.16 -6.96 11.35
C ILE A 35 -7.40 -7.65 10.81
N PRO A 36 -8.57 -7.45 11.43
CA PRO A 36 -9.75 -8.14 10.97
C PRO A 36 -10.14 -7.71 9.54
N PRO A 37 -10.79 -8.58 8.74
CA PRO A 37 -11.12 -8.30 7.34
C PRO A 37 -12.09 -7.13 7.13
N TRP A 38 -12.79 -6.68 8.18
CA TRP A 38 -13.72 -5.54 8.14
C TRP A 38 -13.05 -4.20 8.46
N THR A 39 -11.74 -4.20 8.75
CA THR A 39 -10.99 -2.97 8.95
C THR A 39 -10.74 -2.31 7.60
N SER A 40 -10.81 -0.98 7.54
CA SER A 40 -10.47 -0.27 6.30
C SER A 40 -9.01 -0.57 5.92
N PRO A 41 -8.73 -0.90 4.64
CA PRO A 41 -7.38 -1.20 4.19
C PRO A 41 -6.41 -0.05 4.43
N TYR A 42 -5.19 -0.39 4.88
CA TYR A 42 -4.10 0.57 5.05
C TYR A 42 -3.42 0.83 3.71
N VAL A 43 -3.27 2.10 3.32
CA VAL A 43 -2.79 2.48 1.99
C VAL A 43 -1.42 3.16 2.10
N ILE A 44 -0.45 2.63 1.36
CA ILE A 44 0.93 3.10 1.31
C ILE A 44 1.23 3.59 -0.12
N GLY A 45 1.60 4.86 -0.28
CA GLY A 45 2.14 5.39 -1.54
C GLY A 45 3.67 5.35 -1.56
N VAL A 46 4.27 4.86 -2.64
CA VAL A 46 5.71 4.81 -2.88
C VAL A 46 6.04 5.54 -4.19
N ALA A 47 6.65 6.73 -4.09
CA ALA A 47 7.07 7.55 -5.23
C ALA A 47 8.59 7.62 -5.37
N GLY A 48 9.06 8.18 -6.48
CA GLY A 48 10.48 8.32 -6.81
C GLY A 48 10.72 8.26 -8.32
N PHE A 49 11.89 8.71 -8.76
CA PHE A 49 12.25 8.70 -10.19
C PHE A 49 12.23 7.29 -10.81
N SER A 50 12.07 7.21 -12.13
CA SER A 50 12.27 5.94 -12.84
C SER A 50 13.67 5.40 -12.51
N GLY A 51 13.79 4.08 -12.29
CA GLY A 51 15.05 3.47 -11.88
C GLY A 51 15.44 3.62 -10.40
N SER A 52 14.74 4.42 -9.59
CA SER A 52 15.12 4.65 -8.16
C SER A 52 14.90 3.46 -7.22
N GLY A 53 14.36 2.34 -7.70
CA GLY A 53 14.11 1.15 -6.88
C GLY A 53 12.77 1.12 -6.13
N LYS A 54 11.79 1.95 -6.51
CA LYS A 54 10.43 1.95 -5.94
C LYS A 54 9.81 0.56 -5.83
N THR A 55 9.83 -0.21 -6.92
CA THR A 55 9.26 -1.57 -6.96
C THR A 55 9.98 -2.50 -5.97
N THR A 56 11.31 -2.37 -5.84
CA THR A 56 12.10 -3.12 -4.86
C THR A 56 11.72 -2.73 -3.42
N VAL A 57 11.59 -1.44 -3.13
CA VAL A 57 11.14 -0.95 -1.82
C VAL A 57 9.73 -1.47 -1.51
N ALA A 58 8.79 -1.37 -2.46
CA ALA A 58 7.43 -1.89 -2.31
C ALA A 58 7.43 -3.40 -2.03
N GLN A 59 8.23 -4.19 -2.75
CA GLN A 59 8.36 -5.63 -2.51
C GLN A 59 8.96 -5.95 -1.13
N GLN A 60 9.94 -5.18 -0.66
CA GLN A 60 10.46 -5.33 0.71
C GLN A 60 9.41 -4.99 1.75
N ILE A 61 8.62 -3.93 1.56
CA ILE A 61 7.50 -3.58 2.45
C ILE A 61 6.50 -4.75 2.53
N ILE A 62 6.09 -5.31 1.39
CA ILE A 62 5.18 -6.48 1.35
C ILE A 62 5.75 -7.64 2.18
N LYS A 63 7.03 -7.95 1.97
CA LYS A 63 7.72 -9.05 2.65
C LYS A 63 7.81 -8.83 4.17
N GLN A 64 8.06 -7.60 4.61
CA GLN A 64 8.22 -7.26 6.03
C GLN A 64 6.89 -7.16 6.76
N ILE A 65 5.85 -6.61 6.11
CA ILE A 65 4.49 -6.56 6.65
C ILE A 65 3.97 -7.99 6.82
N ASN A 66 4.23 -8.89 5.85
CA ASN A 66 3.84 -10.30 5.89
C ASN A 66 2.33 -10.49 6.19
N GLU A 67 1.50 -9.57 5.69
CA GLU A 67 0.06 -9.57 5.88
C GLU A 67 -0.64 -10.21 4.66
N PRO A 68 -1.55 -11.16 4.88
CA PRO A 68 -2.39 -11.69 3.81
C PRO A 68 -3.18 -10.58 3.10
N TRP A 69 -3.51 -10.81 1.83
CA TRP A 69 -4.29 -9.85 1.03
C TRP A 69 -3.64 -8.46 0.93
N THR A 70 -2.31 -8.43 0.89
CA THR A 70 -1.55 -7.23 0.48
C THR A 70 -1.55 -7.12 -1.04
N VAL A 71 -2.01 -5.99 -1.55
CA VAL A 71 -2.17 -5.72 -3.00
C VAL A 71 -1.16 -4.67 -3.43
N LEU A 72 -0.37 -4.99 -4.45
CA LEU A 72 0.53 -4.05 -5.12
C LEU A 72 -0.13 -3.49 -6.39
N LEU A 73 -0.37 -2.18 -6.40
CA LEU A 73 -0.88 -1.43 -7.54
C LEU A 73 0.29 -0.65 -8.17
N SER A 74 0.80 -1.15 -9.28
CA SER A 74 1.75 -0.42 -10.12
C SER A 74 1.01 0.59 -10.99
N MET A 75 1.44 1.85 -10.99
CA MET A 75 0.86 2.91 -11.84
C MET A 75 0.99 2.60 -13.33
N ASP A 76 1.99 1.81 -13.73
CA ASP A 76 2.23 1.44 -15.12
C ASP A 76 1.03 0.70 -15.74
N ASN A 77 0.29 -0.07 -14.92
CA ASN A 77 -0.94 -0.72 -15.37
C ASN A 77 -2.03 0.28 -15.78
N PHE A 78 -1.96 1.51 -15.27
CA PHE A 78 -2.96 2.55 -15.46
C PHE A 78 -2.61 3.51 -16.60
N TYR A 79 -1.58 3.26 -17.43
CA TYR A 79 -1.41 3.98 -18.68
C TYR A 79 -2.68 3.94 -19.53
N LYS A 80 -3.05 5.08 -20.14
CA LYS A 80 -4.23 5.18 -20.99
C LYS A 80 -4.02 4.38 -22.29
N PRO A 81 -5.09 3.82 -22.87
CA PRO A 81 -5.06 3.32 -24.23
C PRO A 81 -4.65 4.45 -25.19
N LEU A 82 -3.82 4.12 -26.17
CA LEU A 82 -3.37 5.09 -27.16
C LEU A 82 -4.25 5.06 -28.41
N THR A 83 -4.44 6.22 -29.04
CA THR A 83 -4.97 6.26 -30.41
C THR A 83 -3.99 5.58 -31.37
N GLN A 84 -4.46 5.23 -32.57
CA GLN A 84 -3.60 4.62 -33.59
C GLN A 84 -2.36 5.48 -33.92
N GLU A 85 -2.51 6.79 -33.91
CA GLU A 85 -1.45 7.74 -34.22
C GLU A 85 -0.47 7.93 -33.06
N GLU A 86 -0.96 7.98 -31.82
CA GLU A 86 -0.11 7.96 -30.63
C GLU A 86 0.69 6.68 -30.50
N ARG A 87 0.06 5.53 -30.79
CA ARG A 87 0.74 4.23 -30.75
C ARG A 87 1.86 4.14 -31.79
N LYS A 88 1.67 4.69 -33.01
CA LYS A 88 2.76 4.80 -33.99
C LYS A 88 3.92 5.63 -33.47
N ARG A 89 3.63 6.78 -32.84
CA ARG A 89 4.66 7.61 -32.18
C ARG A 89 5.36 6.86 -31.05
N ALA A 90 4.62 6.11 -30.23
CA ALA A 90 5.20 5.30 -29.15
C ALA A 90 6.20 4.26 -29.67
N PHE A 91 5.86 3.52 -30.72
CA PHE A 91 6.80 2.58 -31.36
C PHE A 91 8.05 3.26 -31.93
N ASN A 92 7.94 4.53 -32.33
CA ASN A 92 9.06 5.34 -32.78
C ASN A 92 9.81 6.05 -31.65
N SER A 93 9.43 5.84 -30.37
CA SER A 93 9.96 6.58 -29.21
C SER A 93 9.70 8.10 -29.26
N GLU A 94 8.61 8.51 -29.92
CA GLU A 94 8.16 9.89 -30.11
C GLU A 94 6.91 10.23 -29.26
N TYR A 95 6.55 9.37 -28.32
CA TYR A 95 5.47 9.58 -27.37
C TYR A 95 6.03 9.66 -25.95
N ASP A 96 5.66 10.72 -25.24
CA ASP A 96 6.08 10.94 -23.86
C ASP A 96 5.14 10.22 -22.89
N PHE A 97 5.63 9.14 -22.28
CA PHE A 97 4.91 8.40 -21.25
C PHE A 97 5.11 8.99 -19.86
N ASP A 98 6.10 9.87 -19.66
CA ASP A 98 6.47 10.41 -18.35
C ASP A 98 5.65 11.65 -17.98
N THR A 99 4.40 11.73 -18.46
CA THR A 99 3.45 12.80 -18.11
C THR A 99 2.29 12.28 -17.26
N PRO A 100 1.76 13.06 -16.31
CA PRO A 100 0.57 12.67 -15.56
C PRO A 100 -0.64 12.40 -16.48
N GLU A 101 -0.72 13.06 -17.63
CA GLU A 101 -1.81 12.90 -18.60
C GLU A 101 -1.79 11.54 -19.30
N ALA A 102 -0.62 10.89 -19.41
CA ALA A 102 -0.52 9.53 -19.93
C ALA A 102 -1.17 8.50 -19.00
N LEU A 103 -1.32 8.81 -17.71
CA LEU A 103 -1.93 7.95 -16.71
C LEU A 103 -3.42 8.22 -16.53
N ASP A 104 -4.17 7.14 -16.28
CA ASP A 104 -5.57 7.16 -15.89
C ASP A 104 -5.70 7.23 -14.38
N LEU A 105 -5.30 8.37 -13.82
CA LEU A 105 -5.28 8.62 -12.37
C LEU A 105 -6.67 8.56 -11.74
N GLU A 106 -7.73 8.86 -12.50
CA GLU A 106 -9.11 8.75 -12.01
C GLU A 106 -9.51 7.28 -11.88
N LEU A 107 -9.20 6.42 -12.87
CA LEU A 107 -9.41 4.98 -12.74
C LEU A 107 -8.65 4.40 -11.54
N MET A 108 -7.39 4.81 -11.35
CA MET A 108 -6.60 4.37 -10.21
C MET A 108 -7.23 4.80 -8.88
N PHE A 109 -7.64 6.05 -8.77
CA PHE A 109 -8.36 6.57 -7.59
C PHE A 109 -9.61 5.75 -7.30
N GLU A 110 -10.43 5.48 -8.32
CA GLU A 110 -11.64 4.67 -8.18
C GLU A 110 -11.33 3.23 -7.75
N CYS A 111 -10.28 2.61 -8.27
CA CYS A 111 -9.82 1.29 -7.80
C CYS A 111 -9.45 1.32 -6.32
N VAL A 112 -8.63 2.28 -5.87
CA VAL A 112 -8.20 2.38 -4.47
C VAL A 112 -9.39 2.68 -3.54
N ARG A 113 -10.27 3.59 -3.94
CA ARG A 113 -11.49 3.94 -3.20
C ARG A 113 -12.41 2.72 -3.04
N ASN A 114 -12.66 2.00 -4.13
CA ASN A 114 -13.50 0.80 -4.10
C ASN A 114 -12.89 -0.30 -3.23
N LEU A 115 -11.58 -0.52 -3.30
CA LEU A 115 -10.88 -1.45 -2.40
C LEU A 115 -11.02 -1.03 -0.94
N LYS A 116 -10.88 0.27 -0.62
CA LYS A 116 -11.08 0.78 0.76
C LYS A 116 -12.49 0.55 1.30
N GLU A 117 -13.48 0.50 0.40
CA GLU A 117 -14.88 0.19 0.69
C GLU A 117 -15.19 -1.31 0.67
N GLY A 118 -14.18 -2.19 0.51
CA GLY A 118 -14.37 -3.64 0.46
C GLY A 118 -15.05 -4.14 -0.82
N LYS A 119 -15.03 -3.34 -1.90
CA LYS A 119 -15.60 -3.69 -3.19
C LYS A 119 -14.56 -4.36 -4.09
N ARG A 120 -15.03 -5.27 -4.94
CA ARG A 120 -14.20 -5.85 -6.00
C ARG A 120 -13.75 -4.78 -6.99
N VAL A 121 -12.56 -4.94 -7.55
CA VAL A 121 -12.04 -4.09 -8.63
C VAL A 121 -11.37 -4.93 -9.71
N GLU A 122 -11.32 -4.38 -10.91
CA GLU A 122 -10.56 -4.92 -12.04
C GLU A 122 -9.44 -3.94 -12.37
N ILE A 123 -8.20 -4.40 -12.22
CA ILE A 123 -7.02 -3.62 -12.55
C ILE A 123 -6.65 -3.94 -13.99
N PRO A 124 -6.50 -2.94 -14.88
CA PRO A 124 -6.05 -3.18 -16.24
C PRO A 124 -4.66 -3.82 -16.26
N VAL A 125 -4.36 -4.60 -17.29
CA VAL A 125 -3.00 -5.07 -17.58
C VAL A 125 -2.45 -4.26 -18.74
N TYR A 126 -1.33 -3.58 -18.53
CA TYR A 126 -0.65 -2.82 -19.59
C TYR A 126 0.46 -3.64 -20.23
N SER A 127 0.52 -3.63 -21.58
CA SER A 127 1.59 -4.29 -22.32
C SER A 127 2.51 -3.24 -22.92
N PHE A 128 3.72 -3.13 -22.36
CA PHE A 128 4.78 -2.27 -22.90
C PHE A 128 5.17 -2.65 -24.33
N SER A 129 5.12 -3.93 -24.68
CA SER A 129 5.43 -4.40 -26.05
C SER A 129 4.39 -3.95 -27.08
N LEU A 130 3.15 -3.74 -26.65
CA LEU A 130 2.05 -3.31 -27.53
C LEU A 130 1.78 -1.80 -27.42
N HIS A 131 2.39 -1.13 -26.43
CA HIS A 131 2.07 0.23 -26.01
C HIS A 131 0.55 0.44 -25.80
N ASP A 132 -0.12 -0.55 -25.19
CA ASP A 132 -1.57 -0.54 -25.03
C ASP A 132 -2.03 -1.37 -23.82
N ARG A 133 -3.26 -1.13 -23.36
CA ARG A 133 -3.93 -2.02 -22.41
C ARG A 133 -4.33 -3.31 -23.13
N THR A 134 -4.15 -4.43 -22.47
CA THR A 134 -4.65 -5.71 -22.97
C THR A 134 -6.15 -5.85 -22.67
N SER A 135 -6.79 -6.87 -23.23
CA SER A 135 -8.16 -7.25 -22.85
C SER A 135 -8.24 -7.95 -21.48
N GLU A 136 -7.11 -8.21 -20.84
CA GLU A 136 -7.03 -8.90 -19.56
C GLU A 136 -7.05 -7.90 -18.40
N THR A 137 -7.59 -8.36 -17.27
CA THR A 137 -7.63 -7.60 -16.03
C THR A 137 -7.27 -8.48 -14.85
N ILE A 138 -6.64 -7.91 -13.84
CA ILE A 138 -6.40 -8.56 -12.56
C ILE A 138 -7.58 -8.23 -11.63
N THR A 139 -8.39 -9.22 -11.29
CA THR A 139 -9.53 -9.05 -10.38
C THR A 139 -9.06 -9.17 -8.92
N ILE A 140 -9.37 -8.15 -8.11
CA ILE A 140 -9.09 -8.13 -6.67
C ILE A 140 -10.41 -8.02 -5.92
N TYR A 141 -10.60 -8.89 -4.92
CA TYR A 141 -11.85 -8.98 -4.15
C TYR A 141 -11.82 -8.20 -2.82
N GLY A 142 -10.63 -7.79 -2.38
CA GLY A 142 -10.41 -7.06 -1.14
C GLY A 142 -8.92 -6.93 -0.86
N ALA A 143 -8.56 -6.10 0.12
CA ALA A 143 -7.18 -5.91 0.55
C ALA A 143 -7.15 -5.59 2.04
N ASN A 144 -6.13 -6.06 2.76
CA ASN A 144 -5.82 -5.53 4.10
C ASN A 144 -4.84 -4.36 3.99
N VAL A 145 -3.91 -4.44 3.03
CA VAL A 145 -2.91 -3.41 2.73
C VAL A 145 -2.90 -3.18 1.22
N ILE A 146 -2.89 -1.92 0.82
CA ILE A 146 -2.78 -1.50 -0.58
C ILE A 146 -1.48 -0.69 -0.71
N ILE A 147 -0.57 -1.16 -1.55
CA ILE A 147 0.67 -0.44 -1.86
C ILE A 147 0.54 0.09 -3.27
N ILE A 148 0.68 1.40 -3.42
CA ILE A 148 0.67 2.10 -4.70
C ILE A 148 2.09 2.51 -5.02
N GLU A 149 2.63 2.08 -6.15
CA GLU A 149 3.98 2.47 -6.57
C GLU A 149 3.96 3.07 -7.99
N GLY A 150 4.78 4.09 -8.19
CA GLY A 150 4.93 4.75 -9.49
C GLY A 150 5.55 6.13 -9.36
N ILE A 151 6.02 6.69 -10.48
CA ILE A 151 6.69 8.00 -10.52
C ILE A 151 5.77 9.15 -10.04
N TYR A 152 4.47 9.01 -10.23
CA TYR A 152 3.44 9.99 -9.86
C TYR A 152 2.53 9.49 -8.71
N SER A 153 2.95 8.50 -7.93
CA SER A 153 2.08 7.92 -6.89
C SER A 153 1.70 8.94 -5.81
N LEU A 154 2.56 9.94 -5.58
CA LEU A 154 2.32 11.05 -4.66
C LEU A 154 1.91 12.37 -5.35
N TYR A 155 1.44 12.32 -6.61
CA TYR A 155 1.06 13.50 -7.40
C TYR A 155 -0.41 13.92 -7.21
N ASN A 156 -1.35 12.98 -7.31
CA ASN A 156 -2.78 13.30 -7.35
C ASN A 156 -3.35 13.56 -5.94
N PRO A 157 -3.94 14.73 -5.66
CA PRO A 157 -4.48 15.05 -4.33
C PRO A 157 -5.53 14.06 -3.80
N LYS A 158 -6.41 13.54 -4.67
CA LYS A 158 -7.43 12.57 -4.26
C LYS A 158 -6.81 11.24 -3.82
N LEU A 159 -5.74 10.79 -4.49
CA LEU A 159 -5.01 9.59 -4.06
C LEU A 159 -4.27 9.84 -2.74
N LEU A 160 -3.67 11.02 -2.56
CA LEU A 160 -2.98 11.39 -1.33
C LEU A 160 -3.90 11.38 -0.10
N GLU A 161 -5.17 11.76 -0.27
CA GLU A 161 -6.19 11.72 0.78
C GLU A 161 -6.56 10.30 1.20
N LEU A 162 -6.44 9.31 0.31
CA LEU A 162 -6.70 7.90 0.62
C LEU A 162 -5.51 7.20 1.29
N MET A 163 -4.31 7.79 1.22
CA MET A 163 -3.04 7.23 1.71
C MET A 163 -2.80 7.50 3.19
N ASP A 164 -2.56 6.42 3.92
CA ASP A 164 -2.21 6.43 5.34
C ASP A 164 -0.70 6.62 5.56
N CYS A 165 0.13 6.16 4.61
CA CYS A 165 1.59 6.36 4.60
C CYS A 165 2.07 6.79 3.20
N LYS A 166 3.08 7.67 3.16
CA LYS A 166 3.64 8.25 1.93
C LYS A 166 5.16 8.17 2.01
N ILE A 167 5.76 7.45 1.07
CA ILE A 167 7.19 7.17 1.01
C ILE A 167 7.71 7.73 -0.31
N TYR A 168 8.77 8.53 -0.25
CA TYR A 168 9.50 8.97 -1.42
C TYR A 168 10.89 8.33 -1.41
N VAL A 169 11.20 7.57 -2.46
CA VAL A 169 12.50 6.96 -2.66
C VAL A 169 13.38 7.97 -3.38
N ASP A 170 14.18 8.68 -2.57
CA ASP A 170 15.17 9.63 -3.04
C ASP A 170 16.46 8.88 -3.41
N THR A 171 16.89 9.02 -4.66
CA THR A 171 18.07 8.36 -5.21
C THR A 171 18.67 9.29 -6.24
N ASP A 172 19.99 9.44 -6.20
CA ASP A 172 20.69 10.32 -7.13
C ASP A 172 20.43 9.90 -8.58
N LEU A 173 20.25 10.89 -9.46
CA LEU A 173 19.85 10.64 -10.86
C LEU A 173 20.92 9.87 -11.64
N ASP A 174 22.19 10.04 -11.29
CA ASP A 174 23.30 9.28 -11.88
C ASP A 174 23.20 7.78 -11.59
N ILE A 175 22.67 7.40 -10.42
CA ILE A 175 22.37 6.00 -10.07
C ILE A 175 21.13 5.51 -10.83
N CYS A 176 20.10 6.35 -10.95
CA CYS A 176 18.83 5.99 -11.62
C CYS A 176 19.01 5.77 -13.13
N TYR A 177 19.91 6.51 -13.76
CA TYR A 177 20.20 6.46 -15.20
C TYR A 177 21.58 5.88 -15.52
N SER A 178 22.24 5.24 -14.55
CA SER A 178 23.50 4.54 -14.82
C SER A 178 23.25 3.44 -15.87
N PRO A 179 24.06 3.38 -16.94
CA PRO A 179 23.94 2.38 -17.99
C PRO A 179 24.25 0.96 -17.51
#